data_AF-A0A6A4GN29-F1
#
_entry.id   AF-A0A6A4GN29-F1
#
_cell.length_a   1.000
_cell.length_b   1.000
_cell.length_c   1.000
_cell.angle_alpha   90.00
_cell.angle_beta   90.00
_cell.angle_gamma   90.00
#
_symmetry.space_group_name_H-M   'P 1'
#
loop_
_entity.id
_entity.type
_entity.pdbx_description
1 polymer ?
#
loop_
_entity_poly.entity_id
_entity_poly.type
_entity_poly.pdbx_seq_one_letter_code
_entity_poly.pdbx_strand_id
1 'polypeptide(L)'
;MPDLEASISIFPERDANPHHEEARRESRLWINQFNKTVYGPKMRTFMDNCNFELINTFCYPYANKYGLRATMDLHNILWLYDEFTDTESGKGAYKSATVVYRALHDPKFDDGSWLCLMMKDFKTNHIDLAGPDTARRFIDHFCSYVELVGKEAELREERKVLDIQGYIALRRETSAVRTCFDLVEYCLGINLPQDIHDDPVFIGGYNAAMDLIYWANDLYSYNMEQAKGHSGANVVTAAVDFLGGYFELLLYQWQTARDTLALRSSEKYANAVRVLDAYGDWVRGNIVWSFTTERYFGTQNSEIRKTRRVVLRRPFEQSVHLTE
;
A
#
# COMPACT_ATOMS: atom_id res chain seq x y z
N MET A 1 -4.75 -13.65 17.44
CA MET A 1 -4.96 -12.36 16.76
C MET A 1 -6.44 -12.01 16.77
N PRO A 2 -6.83 -10.73 16.85
CA PRO A 2 -8.24 -10.33 16.77
C PRO A 2 -8.86 -10.74 15.43
N ASP A 3 -10.19 -10.88 15.40
CA ASP A 3 -10.94 -11.26 14.20
C ASP A 3 -11.37 -10.03 13.39
N LEU A 4 -10.46 -9.48 12.60
CA LEU A 4 -10.76 -8.30 11.77
C LEU A 4 -11.75 -8.60 10.63
N GLU A 5 -11.93 -9.87 10.23
CA GLU A 5 -12.90 -10.24 9.19
C GLU A 5 -14.35 -10.02 9.65
N ALA A 6 -14.62 -10.20 10.95
CA ALA A 6 -15.92 -9.90 11.53
C ALA A 6 -16.22 -8.38 11.48
N SER A 7 -15.21 -7.55 11.77
CA SER A 7 -15.32 -6.09 11.82
C SER A 7 -15.61 -5.46 10.45
N ILE A 8 -15.09 -6.04 9.35
CA ILE A 8 -15.32 -5.52 7.98
C ILE A 8 -16.67 -5.90 7.37
N SER A 9 -17.57 -6.54 8.13
CA SER A 9 -18.93 -6.86 7.66
C SER A 9 -19.76 -5.61 7.33
N ILE A 10 -19.36 -4.43 7.81
CA ILE A 10 -19.98 -3.14 7.46
C ILE A 10 -19.71 -2.73 6.00
N PHE A 11 -18.64 -3.24 5.39
CA PHE A 11 -18.29 -2.96 3.99
C PHE A 11 -18.96 -3.97 3.07
N PRO A 12 -19.54 -3.54 1.94
CA PRO A 12 -20.24 -4.43 1.03
C PRO A 12 -19.31 -5.50 0.46
N GLU A 13 -19.85 -6.69 0.21
CA GLU A 13 -19.13 -7.71 -0.55
C GLU A 13 -19.04 -7.29 -2.02
N ARG A 14 -17.92 -7.63 -2.66
CA ARG A 14 -17.63 -7.28 -4.04
C ARG A 14 -17.15 -8.53 -4.76
N ASP A 15 -17.62 -8.71 -5.99
CA ASP A 15 -17.04 -9.70 -6.89
C ASP A 15 -15.63 -9.27 -7.29
N ALA A 16 -14.82 -10.26 -7.68
CA ALA A 16 -13.50 -10.00 -8.23
C ALA A 16 -13.61 -9.15 -9.50
N ASN A 17 -12.70 -8.19 -9.67
CA ASN A 17 -12.66 -7.37 -10.89
C ASN A 17 -12.53 -8.25 -12.14
N PRO A 18 -13.45 -8.14 -13.13
CA PRO A 18 -13.48 -9.01 -14.31
C PRO A 18 -12.27 -8.83 -15.23
N HIS A 19 -11.52 -7.74 -15.10
CA HIS A 19 -10.34 -7.45 -15.90
C HIS A 19 -9.04 -8.03 -15.30
N HIS A 20 -9.11 -8.75 -14.17
CA HIS A 20 -7.93 -9.22 -13.45
C HIS A 20 -6.91 -9.94 -14.33
N GLU A 21 -7.33 -11.01 -15.01
CA GLU A 21 -6.39 -11.87 -15.76
C GLU A 21 -5.66 -11.10 -16.87
N GLU A 22 -6.38 -10.25 -17.59
CA GLU A 22 -5.81 -9.45 -18.66
C GLU A 22 -4.85 -8.39 -18.13
N ALA A 23 -5.29 -7.56 -17.18
CA ALA A 23 -4.47 -6.50 -16.59
C ALA A 23 -3.23 -7.07 -15.89
N ARG A 24 -3.38 -8.18 -15.17
CA ARG A 24 -2.28 -8.86 -14.48
C ARG A 24 -1.24 -9.39 -15.46
N ARG A 25 -1.66 -10.05 -16.55
CA ARG A 25 -0.74 -10.55 -17.57
C ARG A 25 0.10 -9.42 -18.14
N GLU A 26 -0.52 -8.29 -18.47
CA GLU A 26 0.19 -7.16 -19.02
C GLU A 26 1.11 -6.49 -17.96
N SER A 27 0.68 -6.38 -16.70
CA SER A 27 1.49 -5.85 -15.58
C SER A 27 2.73 -6.68 -15.31
N ARG A 28 2.59 -8.01 -15.31
CA ARG A 28 3.71 -8.95 -15.19
C ARG A 28 4.71 -8.81 -16.31
N LEU A 29 4.26 -8.63 -17.55
CA LEU A 29 5.16 -8.43 -18.68
C LEU A 29 5.97 -7.13 -18.55
N TRP A 30 5.37 -6.09 -17.96
CA TRP A 30 6.01 -4.81 -17.73
C TRP A 30 7.03 -4.86 -16.60
N ILE A 31 6.65 -5.29 -15.38
CA ILE A 31 7.57 -5.31 -14.23
C ILE A 31 8.78 -6.24 -14.45
N ASN A 32 8.60 -7.32 -15.24
CA ASN A 32 9.67 -8.24 -15.61
C ASN A 32 10.79 -7.61 -16.46
N GLN A 33 10.57 -6.43 -17.04
CA GLN A 33 11.62 -5.67 -17.74
C GLN A 33 12.61 -5.05 -16.75
N PHE A 34 12.16 -4.75 -15.52
CA PHE A 34 12.97 -4.12 -14.48
C PHE A 34 13.50 -5.15 -13.46
N ASN A 35 12.65 -6.08 -13.00
CA ASN A 35 13.02 -7.09 -11.99
C ASN A 35 14.26 -7.91 -12.36
N LYS A 36 14.47 -8.18 -13.66
CA LYS A 36 15.65 -8.92 -14.17
C LYS A 36 16.96 -8.17 -13.98
N THR A 37 16.91 -6.84 -13.91
CA THR A 37 18.06 -5.97 -13.66
C THR A 37 18.32 -5.82 -12.17
N VAL A 38 17.29 -5.91 -11.33
CA VAL A 38 17.39 -5.70 -9.87
C VAL A 38 17.77 -7.00 -9.13
N TYR A 39 17.18 -8.14 -9.49
CA TYR A 39 17.24 -9.35 -8.67
C TYR A 39 17.62 -10.61 -9.43
N GLY A 40 18.28 -11.55 -8.73
CA GLY A 40 18.61 -12.89 -9.20
C GLY A 40 17.41 -13.84 -9.31
N PRO A 41 17.56 -15.03 -9.93
CA PRO A 41 16.48 -15.99 -10.17
C PRO A 41 15.65 -16.37 -8.94
N LYS A 42 16.26 -16.52 -7.75
CA LYS A 42 15.52 -16.91 -6.53
C LYS A 42 14.52 -15.84 -6.12
N MET A 43 14.97 -14.59 -5.99
CA MET A 43 14.10 -13.48 -5.60
C MET A 43 13.02 -13.21 -6.65
N ARG A 44 13.32 -13.34 -7.95
CA ARG A 44 12.29 -13.24 -8.99
C ARG A 44 11.22 -14.33 -8.87
N THR A 45 11.62 -15.56 -8.59
CA THR A 45 10.68 -16.68 -8.35
C THR A 45 9.80 -16.39 -7.13
N PHE A 46 10.38 -15.84 -6.06
CA PHE A 46 9.62 -15.41 -4.89
C PHE A 46 8.58 -14.33 -5.24
N MET A 47 8.99 -13.25 -5.91
CA MET A 47 8.06 -12.18 -6.32
C MET A 47 6.94 -12.69 -7.24
N ASP A 48 7.26 -13.56 -8.20
CA ASP A 48 6.28 -14.16 -9.11
C ASP A 48 5.20 -14.97 -8.35
N ASN A 49 5.62 -15.69 -7.29
CA ASN A 49 4.76 -16.50 -6.44
C ASN A 49 3.89 -15.66 -5.49
N CYS A 50 4.37 -14.49 -5.04
CA CYS A 50 3.60 -13.63 -4.14
C CYS A 50 2.32 -13.06 -4.78
N ASN A 51 2.26 -13.04 -6.12
CA ASN A 51 1.09 -12.64 -6.88
C ASN A 51 0.54 -11.27 -6.46
N PHE A 52 1.43 -10.28 -6.37
CA PHE A 52 1.13 -8.95 -5.83
C PHE A 52 -0.01 -8.24 -6.53
N GLU A 53 -0.26 -8.51 -7.81
CA GLU A 53 -1.36 -7.90 -8.57
C GLU A 53 -2.74 -8.26 -8.00
N LEU A 54 -2.86 -9.41 -7.32
CA LEU A 54 -4.12 -9.94 -6.80
C LEU A 54 -4.81 -9.00 -5.81
N ILE A 55 -4.06 -8.20 -5.04
CA ILE A 55 -4.66 -7.25 -4.10
C ILE A 55 -5.56 -6.23 -4.82
N ASN A 56 -5.18 -5.84 -6.05
CA ASN A 56 -5.91 -4.84 -6.84
C ASN A 56 -7.29 -5.34 -7.27
N THR A 57 -7.44 -6.65 -7.44
CA THR A 57 -8.74 -7.29 -7.73
C THR A 57 -9.76 -7.07 -6.64
N PHE A 58 -9.29 -7.10 -5.38
CA PHE A 58 -10.13 -6.97 -4.21
C PHE A 58 -10.32 -5.51 -3.79
N CYS A 59 -9.30 -4.67 -3.99
CA CYS A 59 -9.32 -3.27 -3.54
C CYS A 59 -9.88 -2.29 -4.57
N TYR A 60 -9.84 -2.66 -5.86
CA TYR A 60 -10.43 -1.87 -6.96
C TYR A 60 -11.44 -2.68 -7.77
N PRO A 61 -12.49 -3.24 -7.15
CA PRO A 61 -13.47 -4.07 -7.86
C PRO A 61 -14.25 -3.30 -8.93
N TYR A 62 -14.31 -1.97 -8.80
CA TYR A 62 -14.98 -1.04 -9.71
C TYR A 62 -14.10 -0.53 -10.86
N ALA A 63 -12.78 -0.73 -10.82
CA ALA A 63 -11.89 -0.14 -11.81
C ALA A 63 -12.10 -0.76 -13.20
N ASN A 64 -12.08 0.08 -14.23
CA ASN A 64 -11.98 -0.42 -15.60
C ASN A 64 -10.59 -1.05 -15.84
N LYS A 65 -10.39 -1.69 -16.99
CA LYS A 65 -9.12 -2.33 -17.36
C LYS A 65 -7.90 -1.40 -17.19
N TYR A 66 -7.98 -0.15 -17.63
CA TYR A 66 -6.86 0.80 -17.61
C TYR A 66 -6.51 1.24 -16.17
N GLY A 67 -7.53 1.57 -15.38
CA GLY A 67 -7.38 1.90 -13.96
C GLY A 67 -6.79 0.73 -13.18
N LEU A 68 -7.34 -0.48 -13.37
CA LEU A 68 -6.83 -1.68 -12.72
C LEU A 68 -5.38 -1.98 -13.12
N ARG A 69 -5.03 -1.74 -14.39
CA ARG A 69 -3.66 -1.92 -14.86
C ARG A 69 -2.68 -0.94 -14.22
N ALA A 70 -3.06 0.33 -14.08
CA ALA A 70 -2.25 1.35 -13.40
C ALA A 70 -2.01 0.98 -11.93
N THR A 71 -3.03 0.49 -11.23
CA THR A 71 -2.90 0.11 -9.81
C THR A 71 -2.07 -1.15 -9.59
N MET A 72 -2.11 -2.10 -10.54
CA MET A 72 -1.22 -3.28 -10.54
C MET A 72 0.24 -2.90 -10.78
N ASP A 73 0.52 -1.99 -11.74
CA ASP A 73 1.87 -1.50 -11.98
C ASP A 73 2.39 -0.72 -10.76
N LEU A 74 1.54 0.11 -10.14
CA LEU A 74 1.87 0.79 -8.87
C LEU A 74 2.25 -0.22 -7.79
N HIS A 75 1.43 -1.25 -7.54
CA HIS A 75 1.76 -2.25 -6.52
C HIS A 75 3.08 -2.95 -6.81
N ASN A 76 3.32 -3.31 -8.07
CA ASN A 76 4.57 -3.93 -8.48
C ASN A 76 5.78 -3.00 -8.23
N ILE A 77 5.64 -1.69 -8.46
CA ILE A 77 6.65 -0.68 -8.06
C ILE A 77 6.84 -0.68 -6.55
N LEU A 78 5.75 -0.58 -5.78
CA LEU A 78 5.81 -0.49 -4.31
C LEU A 78 6.52 -1.70 -3.71
N TRP A 79 6.21 -2.92 -4.15
CA TRP A 79 6.87 -4.13 -3.67
C TRP A 79 8.34 -4.23 -4.08
N LEU A 80 8.66 -3.88 -5.32
CA LEU A 80 10.04 -3.86 -5.81
C LEU A 80 10.88 -2.83 -5.03
N TYR A 81 10.31 -1.65 -4.78
CA TYR A 81 10.96 -0.58 -4.03
C TYR A 81 11.16 -0.96 -2.55
N ASP A 82 10.13 -1.53 -1.92
CA ASP A 82 10.17 -2.00 -0.53
C ASP A 82 11.27 -3.06 -0.32
N GLU A 83 11.25 -4.16 -1.08
CA GLU A 83 12.26 -5.22 -0.97
C GLU A 83 13.68 -4.72 -1.33
N PHE A 84 13.81 -3.68 -2.16
CA PHE A 84 15.10 -3.07 -2.50
C PHE A 84 15.62 -2.26 -1.30
N THR A 85 14.81 -1.31 -0.83
CA THR A 85 15.18 -0.39 0.26
C THR A 85 15.27 -1.04 1.63
N ASP A 86 14.63 -2.20 1.84
CA ASP A 86 14.73 -2.99 3.07
C ASP A 86 16.16 -3.46 3.38
N THR A 87 17.00 -3.57 2.34
CA THR A 87 18.41 -3.97 2.47
C THR A 87 19.39 -2.79 2.42
N GLU A 88 18.89 -1.58 2.20
CA GLU A 88 19.68 -0.37 2.06
C GLU A 88 19.90 0.36 3.38
N SER A 89 21.00 1.11 3.43
CA SER A 89 21.24 2.14 4.45
C SER A 89 20.28 3.33 4.26
N GLY A 90 20.11 4.17 5.28
CA GLY A 90 19.37 5.43 5.14
C GLY A 90 19.89 6.27 3.98
N LYS A 91 21.21 6.38 3.86
CA LYS A 91 21.88 7.08 2.74
C LYS A 91 21.56 6.46 1.37
N GLY A 92 21.51 5.12 1.29
CA GLY A 92 21.16 4.39 0.06
C GLY A 92 19.71 4.65 -0.34
N ALA A 93 18.79 4.55 0.61
CA ALA A 93 17.38 4.82 0.40
C ALA A 93 17.10 6.28 -0.03
N TYR A 94 17.74 7.29 0.58
CA TYR A 94 17.61 8.69 0.14
C TYR A 94 18.17 8.93 -1.27
N LYS A 95 19.21 8.21 -1.67
CA LYS A 95 19.72 8.28 -3.04
C LYS A 95 18.65 7.80 -4.03
N SER A 96 17.98 6.68 -3.72
CA SER A 96 16.85 6.18 -4.53
C SER A 96 15.69 7.16 -4.55
N ALA A 97 15.32 7.76 -3.42
CA ALA A 97 14.31 8.81 -3.33
C ALA A 97 14.64 10.00 -4.25
N THR A 98 15.91 10.41 -4.30
CA THR A 98 16.39 11.47 -5.18
C THR A 98 16.21 11.12 -6.67
N VAL A 99 16.47 9.87 -7.05
CA VAL A 99 16.27 9.38 -8.43
C VAL A 99 14.79 9.44 -8.79
N VAL A 100 13.90 8.94 -7.92
CA VAL A 100 12.44 8.99 -8.10
C VAL A 100 11.97 10.43 -8.27
N TYR A 101 12.36 11.32 -7.35
CA TYR A 101 11.97 12.73 -7.38
C TYR A 101 12.33 13.37 -8.72
N ARG A 102 13.58 13.20 -9.16
CA ARG A 102 14.06 13.78 -10.43
C ARG A 102 13.38 13.14 -11.64
N ALA A 103 13.15 11.83 -11.63
CA ALA A 103 12.48 11.12 -12.71
C ALA A 103 11.03 11.59 -12.91
N LEU A 104 10.34 11.96 -11.83
CA LEU A 104 8.95 12.45 -11.89
C LEU A 104 8.83 13.95 -12.21
N HIS A 105 9.85 14.76 -11.91
CA HIS A 105 9.81 16.23 -12.08
C HIS A 105 10.60 16.78 -13.27
N ASP A 106 11.70 16.14 -13.67
CA ASP A 106 12.57 16.59 -14.75
C ASP A 106 12.48 15.63 -15.95
N PRO A 107 11.75 16.00 -17.03
CA PRO A 107 11.65 15.18 -18.23
C PRO A 107 13.00 14.81 -18.85
N LYS A 108 14.03 15.64 -18.65
CA LYS A 108 15.38 15.45 -19.22
C LYS A 108 16.31 14.64 -18.32
N PHE A 109 15.97 14.45 -17.04
CA PHE A 109 16.83 13.71 -16.12
C PHE A 109 16.89 12.24 -16.51
N ASP A 110 18.06 11.71 -16.81
CA ASP A 110 18.25 10.28 -17.03
C ASP A 110 19.62 9.90 -16.49
N ASP A 111 19.65 9.06 -15.45
CA ASP A 111 20.88 8.51 -14.89
C ASP A 111 21.16 7.07 -15.33
N GLY A 112 20.35 6.54 -16.25
CA GLY A 112 20.43 5.17 -16.76
C GLY A 112 20.02 4.10 -15.76
N SER A 113 19.55 4.46 -14.55
CA SER A 113 19.12 3.49 -13.55
C SER A 113 17.77 2.86 -13.91
N TRP A 114 17.57 1.61 -13.50
CA TRP A 114 16.29 0.92 -13.65
C TRP A 114 15.15 1.70 -12.99
N LEU A 115 15.42 2.35 -11.85
CA LEU A 115 14.46 3.11 -11.08
C LEU A 115 14.02 4.38 -11.82
N CYS A 116 14.97 5.13 -12.41
CA CYS A 116 14.65 6.28 -13.25
C CYS A 116 13.76 5.89 -14.44
N LEU A 117 14.16 4.84 -15.17
CA LEU A 117 13.42 4.35 -16.33
C LEU A 117 12.01 3.87 -15.97
N MET A 118 11.89 3.09 -14.89
CA MET A 118 10.61 2.57 -14.41
C MET A 118 9.65 3.68 -14.00
N MET A 119 10.11 4.68 -13.23
CA MET A 119 9.25 5.77 -12.78
C MET A 119 8.82 6.68 -13.93
N LYS A 120 9.69 6.93 -14.91
CA LYS A 120 9.33 7.69 -16.12
C LYS A 120 8.30 6.97 -16.98
N ASP A 121 8.47 5.67 -17.16
CA ASP A 121 7.54 4.85 -17.93
C ASP A 121 6.17 4.81 -17.24
N PHE A 122 6.15 4.55 -15.91
CA PHE A 122 4.93 4.56 -15.11
C PHE A 122 4.22 5.92 -15.14
N LYS A 123 4.96 7.01 -15.02
CA LYS A 123 4.40 8.36 -15.10
C LYS A 123 3.73 8.60 -16.45
N THR A 124 4.44 8.29 -17.54
CA THR A 124 3.97 8.54 -18.91
C THR A 124 2.75 7.69 -19.26
N ASN A 125 2.79 6.41 -18.89
CA ASN A 125 1.77 5.44 -19.31
C ASN A 125 0.53 5.42 -18.40
N HIS A 126 0.60 5.97 -17.18
CA HIS A 126 -0.50 5.95 -16.23
C HIS A 126 -0.79 7.31 -15.60
N ILE A 127 0.18 7.89 -14.89
CA ILE A 127 -0.07 9.07 -14.05
C ILE A 127 -0.46 10.29 -14.88
N ASP A 128 0.19 10.52 -16.02
CA ASP A 128 -0.16 11.64 -16.91
C ASP A 128 -1.55 11.46 -17.56
N LEU A 129 -2.09 10.25 -17.58
CA LEU A 129 -3.43 9.93 -18.08
C LEU A 129 -4.51 10.04 -16.99
N ALA A 130 -4.12 10.19 -15.71
CA ALA A 130 -5.05 10.26 -14.58
C ALA A 130 -5.70 11.65 -14.41
N GLY A 131 -5.28 12.64 -15.20
CA GLY A 131 -5.68 14.04 -15.08
C GLY A 131 -4.71 14.84 -14.21
N PRO A 132 -4.61 16.17 -14.43
CA PRO A 132 -3.55 16.99 -13.85
C PRO A 132 -3.57 17.06 -12.32
N ASP A 133 -4.76 17.09 -11.71
CA ASP A 133 -4.90 17.18 -10.26
C ASP A 133 -4.50 15.88 -9.56
N THR A 134 -4.99 14.74 -10.06
CA THR A 134 -4.60 13.40 -9.62
C THR A 134 -3.10 13.16 -9.81
N ALA A 135 -2.57 13.53 -10.98
CA ALA A 135 -1.15 13.39 -11.30
C ALA A 135 -0.26 14.18 -10.33
N ARG A 136 -0.63 15.44 -10.06
CA ARG A 136 0.08 16.29 -9.10
C ARG A 136 0.04 15.67 -7.69
N ARG A 137 -1.14 15.31 -7.19
CA ARG A 137 -1.29 14.70 -5.85
C ARG A 137 -0.48 13.41 -5.72
N PHE A 138 -0.57 12.53 -6.71
CA PHE A 138 0.21 11.29 -6.74
C PHE A 138 1.71 11.56 -6.69
N ILE A 139 2.23 12.48 -7.52
CA ILE A 139 3.67 12.78 -7.55
C ILE A 139 4.13 13.36 -6.21
N ASP A 140 3.37 14.30 -5.64
CA ASP A 140 3.65 14.91 -4.33
C ASP A 140 3.72 13.82 -3.24
N HIS A 141 2.68 12.97 -3.16
CA HIS A 141 2.60 11.90 -2.17
C HIS A 141 3.64 10.80 -2.37
N PHE A 142 3.92 10.39 -3.62
CA PHE A 142 4.91 9.35 -3.90
C PHE A 142 6.32 9.83 -3.57
N CYS A 143 6.64 11.10 -3.83
CA CYS A 143 7.92 11.70 -3.44
C CYS A 143 8.08 11.76 -1.91
N SER A 144 7.03 12.17 -1.18
CA SER A 144 7.00 12.15 0.28
C SER A 144 7.22 10.73 0.83
N TYR A 145 6.52 9.74 0.25
CA TYR A 145 6.66 8.33 0.61
C TYR A 145 8.11 7.85 0.49
N VAL A 146 8.75 8.02 -0.67
CA VAL A 146 10.11 7.50 -0.88
C VAL A 146 11.16 8.20 -0.02
N GLU A 147 10.97 9.49 0.29
CA GLU A 147 11.81 10.24 1.22
C GLU A 147 11.68 9.69 2.65
N LEU A 148 10.45 9.43 3.10
CA LEU A 148 10.18 8.90 4.44
C LEU A 148 10.55 7.43 4.60
N VAL A 149 10.57 6.64 3.53
CA VAL A 149 11.23 5.32 3.52
C VAL A 149 12.74 5.46 3.78
N GLY A 150 13.37 6.52 3.28
CA GLY A 150 14.75 6.88 3.65
C GLY A 150 14.90 7.11 5.15
N LYS A 151 13.92 7.79 5.76
CA LYS A 151 13.90 8.00 7.22
C LYS A 151 13.70 6.70 8.01
N GLU A 152 12.84 5.82 7.52
CA GLU A 152 12.62 4.50 8.13
C GLU A 152 13.90 3.65 8.11
N ALA A 153 14.65 3.67 7.01
CA ALA A 153 15.94 3.00 6.90
C ALA A 153 16.97 3.55 7.91
N GLU A 154 17.04 4.87 8.12
CA GLU A 154 17.89 5.45 9.19
C GLU A 154 17.52 4.96 10.59
N LEU A 155 16.20 4.93 10.90
CA LEU A 155 15.73 4.47 12.21
C LEU A 155 16.08 2.99 12.44
N ARG A 156 16.03 2.18 11.38
CA ARG A 156 16.46 0.77 11.40
C ARG A 156 17.95 0.63 11.66
N GLU A 157 18.79 1.46 11.03
CA GLU A 157 20.25 1.49 11.28
C GLU A 157 20.57 1.89 12.73
N GLU A 158 19.86 2.89 13.26
CA GLU A 158 20.00 3.37 14.64
C GLU A 158 19.37 2.42 15.67
N ARG A 159 18.61 1.41 15.22
CA ARG A 159 17.78 0.53 16.07
C ARG A 159 16.83 1.33 16.97
N LYS A 160 16.34 2.46 16.47
CA LYS A 160 15.47 3.37 17.20
C LYS A 160 14.02 2.97 17.01
N VAL A 161 13.32 2.71 18.11
CA VAL A 161 11.88 2.46 18.14
C VAL A 161 11.16 3.76 18.49
N LEU A 162 10.15 4.13 17.69
CA LEU A 162 9.33 5.31 17.93
C LEU A 162 8.28 5.04 19.02
N ASP A 163 7.79 6.10 19.66
CA ASP A 163 6.56 5.99 20.44
C ASP A 163 5.34 5.80 19.52
N ILE A 164 4.18 5.50 20.09
CA ILE A 164 2.99 5.17 19.30
C ILE A 164 2.54 6.32 18.38
N GLN A 165 2.73 7.57 18.80
CA GLN A 165 2.31 8.74 18.01
C GLN A 165 3.26 8.98 16.85
N GLY A 166 4.56 8.93 17.10
CA GLY A 166 5.60 8.99 16.07
C GLY A 166 5.49 7.83 15.09
N TYR A 167 5.17 6.63 15.58
CA TYR A 167 4.90 5.47 14.74
C TYR A 167 3.72 5.70 13.80
N ILE A 168 2.55 6.11 14.31
CA ILE A 168 1.35 6.37 13.49
C ILE A 168 1.65 7.43 12.43
N ALA A 169 2.33 8.51 12.82
CA ALA A 169 2.69 9.59 11.90
C ALA A 169 3.62 9.10 10.78
N LEU A 170 4.65 8.31 11.11
CA LEU A 170 5.56 7.74 10.11
C LEU A 170 4.83 6.71 9.23
N ARG A 171 4.08 5.79 9.83
CA ARG A 171 3.46 4.65 9.13
C ARG A 171 2.39 5.07 8.13
N ARG A 172 1.63 6.13 8.41
CA ARG A 172 0.70 6.74 7.42
C ARG A 172 1.41 7.13 6.12
N GLU A 173 2.65 7.59 6.24
CA GLU A 173 3.42 8.02 5.08
C GLU A 173 4.28 6.90 4.47
N THR A 174 4.77 5.94 5.25
CA THR A 174 5.62 4.84 4.75
C THR A 174 4.86 3.57 4.37
N SER A 175 3.57 3.45 4.70
CA SER A 175 2.74 2.30 4.28
C SER A 175 2.38 2.29 2.79
N ALA A 176 2.70 3.36 2.05
CA ALA A 176 2.34 3.60 0.64
C ALA A 176 0.84 3.65 0.32
N VAL A 177 -0.06 3.40 1.29
CA VAL A 177 -1.53 3.37 1.09
C VAL A 177 -2.05 4.68 0.49
N ARG A 178 -1.47 5.82 0.90
CA ARG A 178 -1.77 7.15 0.35
C ARG A 178 -1.62 7.18 -1.18
N THR A 179 -0.54 6.61 -1.72
CA THR A 179 -0.29 6.57 -3.18
C THR A 179 -1.31 5.68 -3.91
N CYS A 180 -1.78 4.62 -3.26
CA CYS A 180 -2.85 3.78 -3.78
C CYS A 180 -4.19 4.51 -3.78
N PHE A 181 -4.47 5.30 -2.74
CA PHE A 181 -5.69 6.11 -2.64
C PHE A 181 -5.73 7.21 -3.71
N ASP A 182 -4.60 7.75 -4.14
CA ASP A 182 -4.55 8.73 -5.24
C ASP A 182 -5.10 8.16 -6.56
N LEU A 183 -4.96 6.85 -6.80
CA LEU A 183 -5.50 6.19 -8.00
C LEU A 183 -6.99 5.82 -7.89
N VAL A 184 -7.63 5.98 -6.73
CA VAL A 184 -9.08 5.69 -6.57
C VAL A 184 -9.91 6.62 -7.45
N GLU A 185 -9.59 7.90 -7.46
CA GLU A 185 -10.27 8.90 -8.29
C GLU A 185 -10.15 8.58 -9.78
N TYR A 186 -8.95 8.21 -10.23
CA TYR A 186 -8.72 7.75 -11.60
C TYR A 186 -9.57 6.53 -11.95
N CYS A 187 -9.60 5.52 -11.08
CA CYS A 187 -10.40 4.31 -11.27
C CYS A 187 -11.91 4.56 -11.27
N LEU A 188 -12.39 5.57 -10.54
CA LEU A 188 -13.80 5.98 -10.49
C LEU A 188 -14.19 6.96 -11.60
N GLY A 189 -13.23 7.53 -12.33
CA GLY A 189 -13.46 8.63 -13.26
C GLY A 189 -13.95 9.91 -12.57
N ILE A 190 -13.48 10.16 -11.35
CA ILE A 190 -13.82 11.33 -10.52
C ILE A 190 -12.59 12.22 -10.43
N ASN A 191 -12.77 13.54 -10.43
CA ASN A 191 -11.76 14.49 -9.99
C ASN A 191 -12.36 15.34 -8.87
N LEU A 192 -11.99 15.02 -7.62
CA LEU A 192 -12.43 15.76 -6.46
C LEU A 192 -11.72 17.12 -6.40
N PRO A 193 -12.48 18.20 -6.17
CA PRO A 193 -11.89 19.52 -6.00
C PRO A 193 -11.08 19.58 -4.69
N GLN A 194 -10.05 20.43 -4.66
CA GLN A 194 -9.13 20.56 -3.53
C GLN A 194 -9.87 20.91 -2.21
N ASP A 195 -10.97 21.66 -2.27
CA ASP A 195 -11.76 22.01 -1.07
C ASP A 195 -12.44 20.79 -0.42
N ILE A 196 -12.61 19.67 -1.14
CA ILE A 196 -13.03 18.39 -0.55
C ILE A 196 -11.84 17.69 0.12
N HIS A 197 -10.66 17.70 -0.51
CA HIS A 197 -9.45 17.14 0.12
C HIS A 197 -9.06 17.88 1.38
N ASP A 198 -9.35 19.18 1.45
CA ASP A 198 -9.10 20.03 2.63
C ASP A 198 -10.25 19.95 3.66
N ASP A 199 -11.36 19.28 3.34
CA ASP A 199 -12.51 19.17 4.24
C ASP A 199 -12.15 18.28 5.45
N PRO A 200 -12.24 18.78 6.69
CA PRO A 200 -11.86 18.00 7.87
C PRO A 200 -12.62 16.68 8.03
N VAL A 201 -13.86 16.62 7.55
CA VAL A 201 -14.67 15.39 7.60
C VAL A 201 -14.13 14.36 6.61
N PHE A 202 -13.80 14.79 5.38
CA PHE A 202 -13.20 13.90 4.39
C PHE A 202 -11.82 13.41 4.85
N ILE A 203 -10.95 14.31 5.35
CA ILE A 203 -9.65 13.96 5.94
C ILE A 203 -9.81 12.93 7.06
N GLY A 204 -10.82 13.11 7.93
CA GLY A 204 -11.12 12.18 9.01
C GLY A 204 -11.42 10.76 8.53
N GLY A 205 -12.26 10.63 7.48
CA GLY A 205 -12.58 9.33 6.87
C GLY A 205 -11.41 8.73 6.08
N TYR A 206 -10.69 9.57 5.34
CA TYR A 206 -9.50 9.21 4.57
C TYR A 206 -8.40 8.62 5.48
N ASN A 207 -8.05 9.32 6.57
CA ASN A 207 -7.05 8.83 7.52
C ASN A 207 -7.55 7.57 8.24
N ALA A 208 -8.83 7.49 8.60
CA ALA A 208 -9.37 6.30 9.25
C ALA A 208 -9.27 5.05 8.36
N ALA A 209 -9.61 5.16 7.07
CA ALA A 209 -9.46 4.06 6.13
C ALA A 209 -8.00 3.65 5.91
N MET A 210 -7.10 4.64 5.80
CA MET A 210 -5.67 4.38 5.66
C MET A 210 -5.12 3.62 6.87
N ASP A 211 -5.47 4.10 8.07
CA ASP A 211 -5.14 3.44 9.33
C ASP A 211 -5.59 1.99 9.30
N LEU A 212 -6.87 1.73 9.10
CA LEU A 212 -7.43 0.37 9.09
C LEU A 212 -6.60 -0.60 8.22
N ILE A 213 -6.10 -0.13 7.06
CA ILE A 213 -5.30 -0.94 6.14
C ILE A 213 -3.92 -1.27 6.73
N TYR A 214 -3.15 -0.28 7.18
CA TYR A 214 -1.81 -0.57 7.67
C TYR A 214 -1.83 -1.27 9.04
N TRP A 215 -2.83 -1.01 9.89
CA TRP A 215 -2.99 -1.75 11.15
C TRP A 215 -3.29 -3.24 10.91
N ALA A 216 -4.11 -3.56 9.90
CA ALA A 216 -4.33 -4.94 9.49
C ALA A 216 -3.06 -5.57 8.91
N ASN A 217 -2.34 -4.82 8.06
CA ASN A 217 -1.06 -5.26 7.52
C ASN A 217 -0.06 -5.59 8.63
N ASP A 218 0.18 -4.70 9.58
CA ASP A 218 1.14 -4.89 10.66
C ASP A 218 0.80 -6.13 11.49
N LEU A 219 -0.49 -6.38 11.76
CA LEU A 219 -0.93 -7.58 12.47
C LEU A 219 -0.58 -8.87 11.72
N TYR A 220 -0.81 -8.89 10.40
CA TYR A 220 -0.59 -10.09 9.58
C TYR A 220 0.88 -10.26 9.17
N SER A 221 1.64 -9.17 9.01
CA SER A 221 3.04 -9.15 8.63
C SER A 221 3.98 -9.38 9.81
N TYR A 222 3.53 -9.14 11.05
CA TYR A 222 4.37 -9.17 12.26
C TYR A 222 5.31 -10.36 12.33
N ASN A 223 4.81 -11.58 12.07
CA ASN A 223 5.60 -12.80 12.21
C ASN A 223 6.79 -12.87 11.23
N MET A 224 6.62 -12.31 10.03
CA MET A 224 7.67 -12.21 9.03
C MET A 224 8.62 -11.05 9.34
N GLU A 225 8.10 -9.88 9.72
CA GLU A 225 8.91 -8.70 10.02
C GLU A 225 9.79 -8.91 11.25
N GLN A 226 9.26 -9.48 12.33
CA GLN A 226 10.07 -9.81 13.52
C GLN A 226 11.16 -10.84 13.19
N ALA A 227 10.90 -11.79 12.29
CA ALA A 227 11.89 -12.77 11.87
C ALA A 227 13.01 -12.14 11.02
N LYS A 228 12.70 -11.09 10.24
CA LYS A 228 13.66 -10.26 9.49
C LYS A 228 14.42 -9.25 10.38
N GLY A 229 14.00 -9.05 11.63
CA GLY A 229 14.55 -8.03 12.53
C GLY A 229 13.99 -6.62 12.27
N HIS A 230 12.88 -6.51 11.54
CA HIS A 230 12.21 -5.24 11.18
C HIS A 230 11.10 -4.87 12.18
N SER A 231 11.19 -5.31 13.44
CA SER A 231 10.12 -5.12 14.43
C SER A 231 9.93 -3.67 14.90
N GLY A 232 10.82 -2.74 14.54
CA GLY A 232 10.75 -1.35 14.98
C GLY A 232 9.61 -0.54 14.34
N ALA A 233 9.13 -0.99 13.18
CA ALA A 233 8.05 -0.35 12.42
C ALA A 233 6.76 -1.19 12.40
N ASN A 234 6.51 -1.97 13.46
CA ASN A 234 5.29 -2.77 13.59
C ASN A 234 4.59 -2.49 14.90
N VAL A 235 3.29 -2.18 14.82
CA VAL A 235 2.52 -1.81 16.00
C VAL A 235 2.25 -2.96 16.98
N VAL A 236 2.30 -4.21 16.53
CA VAL A 236 2.14 -5.39 17.39
C VAL A 236 3.26 -5.49 18.41
N THR A 237 4.44 -4.95 18.09
CA THR A 237 5.55 -4.80 19.04
C THR A 237 5.20 -3.91 20.22
N ALA A 238 4.28 -2.95 20.03
CA ALA A 238 3.91 -1.98 21.04
C ALA A 238 2.57 -2.28 21.76
N ALA A 239 1.54 -2.77 21.05
CA ALA A 239 0.17 -2.75 21.61
C ALA A 239 -0.84 -3.73 20.98
N VAL A 240 -0.54 -5.04 20.91
CA VAL A 240 -1.46 -6.04 20.30
C VAL A 240 -2.85 -6.06 20.93
N ASP A 241 -2.96 -5.87 22.25
CA ASP A 241 -4.23 -5.92 22.98
C ASP A 241 -5.13 -4.70 22.70
N PHE A 242 -4.57 -3.60 22.21
CA PHE A 242 -5.31 -2.38 21.85
C PHE A 242 -5.88 -2.43 20.43
N LEU A 243 -5.35 -3.31 19.57
CA LEU A 243 -5.65 -3.35 18.14
C LEU A 243 -7.13 -3.49 17.84
N GLY A 244 -7.80 -4.46 18.47
CA GLY A 244 -9.22 -4.71 18.21
C GLY A 244 -10.09 -3.49 18.52
N GLY A 245 -9.91 -2.88 19.70
CA GLY A 245 -10.69 -1.71 20.11
C GLY A 245 -10.40 -0.47 19.26
N TYR A 246 -9.14 -0.26 18.88
CA TYR A 246 -8.77 0.85 18.00
C TYR A 246 -9.30 0.67 16.57
N PHE A 247 -9.29 -0.56 16.05
CA PHE A 247 -9.86 -0.89 14.75
C PHE A 247 -11.36 -0.53 14.68
N GLU A 248 -12.14 -0.89 15.70
CA GLU A 248 -13.55 -0.52 15.81
C GLU A 248 -13.77 1.00 15.87
N LEU A 249 -12.91 1.73 16.60
CA LEU A 249 -12.97 3.19 16.65
C LEU A 249 -12.73 3.83 15.27
N LEU A 250 -11.76 3.32 14.52
CA LEU A 250 -11.47 3.79 13.17
C LEU A 250 -12.62 3.49 12.20
N LEU A 251 -13.27 2.31 12.31
CA LEU A 251 -14.47 1.99 11.52
C LEU A 251 -15.60 2.99 11.82
N TYR A 252 -15.84 3.28 13.09
CA TYR A 252 -16.83 4.28 13.49
C TYR A 252 -16.49 5.68 12.96
N GLN A 253 -15.22 6.08 13.01
CA GLN A 253 -14.75 7.37 12.48
C GLN A 253 -14.96 7.46 10.96
N TRP A 254 -14.60 6.40 10.21
CA TRP A 254 -14.83 6.33 8.77
C TRP A 254 -16.33 6.43 8.44
N GLN A 255 -17.16 5.65 9.12
CA GLN A 255 -18.61 5.63 8.89
C GLN A 255 -19.24 7.00 9.20
N THR A 256 -18.85 7.62 10.31
CA THR A 256 -19.32 8.94 10.70
C THR A 256 -18.94 10.00 9.67
N ALA A 257 -17.70 9.97 9.16
CA ALA A 257 -17.25 10.87 8.11
C ALA A 257 -18.07 10.73 6.83
N ARG A 258 -18.24 9.48 6.38
CA ARG A 258 -19.05 9.13 5.20
C ARG A 258 -20.48 9.64 5.33
N ASP A 259 -21.16 9.31 6.42
CA ASP A 259 -22.56 9.68 6.64
C ASP A 259 -22.73 11.19 6.79
N THR A 260 -21.77 11.87 7.43
CA THR A 260 -21.77 13.34 7.55
C THR A 260 -21.65 14.02 6.18
N LEU A 261 -20.78 13.53 5.29
CA LEU A 261 -20.67 14.06 3.93
C LEU A 261 -21.91 13.77 3.10
N ALA A 262 -22.55 12.61 3.28
CA ALA A 262 -23.77 12.24 2.58
C ALA A 262 -24.97 13.15 2.88
N LEU A 263 -24.98 13.80 4.05
CA LEU A 263 -26.01 14.78 4.42
C LEU A 263 -25.86 16.14 3.70
N ARG A 264 -24.71 16.40 3.08
CA ARG A 264 -24.42 17.69 2.44
C ARG A 264 -24.86 17.69 0.98
N SER A 265 -25.64 18.69 0.60
CA SER A 265 -26.13 18.84 -0.76
C SER A 265 -25.04 19.36 -1.69
N SER A 266 -24.56 18.54 -2.63
CA SER A 266 -23.96 18.91 -3.93
C SER A 266 -23.34 17.67 -4.56
N GLU A 267 -23.06 17.71 -5.87
CA GLU A 267 -22.39 16.63 -6.57
C GLU A 267 -20.99 16.33 -6.01
N LYS A 268 -20.23 17.36 -5.60
CA LYS A 268 -18.89 17.15 -5.02
C LYS A 268 -18.90 16.32 -3.75
N TYR A 269 -19.91 16.49 -2.88
CA TYR A 269 -20.05 15.65 -1.67
C TYR A 269 -20.54 14.24 -2.00
N ALA A 270 -21.41 14.08 -3.00
CA ALA A 270 -21.79 12.75 -3.48
C ALA A 270 -20.58 11.98 -4.04
N ASN A 271 -19.71 12.66 -4.80
CA ASN A 271 -18.45 12.08 -5.28
C ASN A 271 -17.47 11.81 -4.13
N ALA A 272 -17.40 12.67 -3.12
CA ALA A 272 -16.58 12.43 -1.92
C ALA A 272 -17.02 11.15 -1.18
N VAL A 273 -18.33 10.91 -1.05
CA VAL A 273 -18.88 9.67 -0.48
C VAL A 273 -18.49 8.46 -1.32
N ARG A 274 -18.57 8.53 -2.66
CA ARG A 274 -18.14 7.44 -3.56
C ARG A 274 -16.66 7.11 -3.39
N VAL A 275 -15.81 8.12 -3.17
CA VAL A 275 -14.37 7.95 -2.92
C VAL A 275 -14.13 7.33 -1.54
N LEU A 276 -14.84 7.76 -0.48
CA LEU A 276 -14.76 7.11 0.84
C LEU A 276 -15.25 5.65 0.80
N ASP A 277 -16.30 5.36 0.03
CA ASP A 277 -16.79 3.99 -0.21
C ASP A 277 -15.72 3.12 -0.87
N ALA A 278 -15.01 3.67 -1.85
CA ALA A 278 -13.87 3.01 -2.49
C ALA A 278 -12.68 2.80 -1.54
N TYR A 279 -12.45 3.68 -0.56
CA TYR A 279 -11.49 3.41 0.52
C TYR A 279 -11.98 2.30 1.45
N GLY A 280 -13.30 2.17 1.65
CA GLY A 280 -13.90 1.03 2.34
C GLY A 280 -13.70 -0.30 1.59
N ASP A 281 -13.86 -0.30 0.27
CA ASP A 281 -13.52 -1.45 -0.59
C ASP A 281 -12.04 -1.83 -0.43
N TRP A 282 -11.15 -0.86 -0.26
CA TRP A 282 -9.74 -1.07 0.05
C TRP A 282 -9.47 -1.72 1.41
N VAL A 283 -10.14 -1.26 2.47
CA VAL A 283 -10.03 -1.87 3.81
C VAL A 283 -10.46 -3.33 3.75
N ARG A 284 -11.63 -3.61 3.16
CA ARG A 284 -12.13 -4.97 2.99
C ARG A 284 -11.19 -5.81 2.13
N GLY A 285 -10.80 -5.26 0.98
CA GLY A 285 -9.99 -5.96 -0.01
C GLY A 285 -8.61 -6.34 0.53
N ASN A 286 -7.99 -5.48 1.33
CA ASN A 286 -6.71 -5.76 1.99
C ASN A 286 -6.82 -6.96 2.95
N ILE A 287 -7.86 -7.03 3.78
CA ILE A 287 -8.06 -8.12 4.73
C ILE A 287 -8.34 -9.44 4.00
N VAL A 288 -9.21 -9.42 2.98
CA VAL A 288 -9.50 -10.60 2.15
C VAL A 288 -8.24 -11.08 1.44
N TRP A 289 -7.48 -10.15 0.85
CA TRP A 289 -6.22 -10.47 0.20
C TRP A 289 -5.21 -11.08 1.17
N SER A 290 -5.12 -10.58 2.41
CA SER A 290 -4.16 -11.04 3.42
C SER A 290 -4.33 -12.53 3.79
N PHE A 291 -5.54 -13.08 3.69
CA PHE A 291 -5.78 -14.53 3.86
C PHE A 291 -5.80 -15.31 2.54
N THR A 292 -5.66 -14.64 1.40
CA THR A 292 -5.63 -15.26 0.08
C THR A 292 -4.19 -15.38 -0.44
N THR A 293 -3.33 -14.41 -0.15
CA THR A 293 -1.91 -14.42 -0.53
C THR A 293 -1.08 -15.36 0.34
N GLU A 294 -0.09 -16.03 -0.23
CA GLU A 294 0.88 -16.82 0.54
C GLU A 294 1.91 -15.95 1.31
N ARG A 295 1.92 -14.63 1.10
CA ARG A 295 2.90 -13.70 1.68
C ARG A 295 3.01 -13.81 3.21
N TYR A 296 1.88 -13.86 3.92
CA TYR A 296 1.87 -13.76 5.38
C TYR A 296 1.95 -15.12 6.08
N PHE A 297 1.07 -16.04 5.70
CA PHE A 297 0.94 -17.33 6.37
C PHE A 297 1.21 -18.54 5.46
N GLY A 298 1.59 -18.32 4.21
CA GLY A 298 1.85 -19.39 3.25
C GLY A 298 0.66 -20.34 3.11
N THR A 299 0.96 -21.64 3.06
CA THR A 299 -0.06 -22.71 2.96
C THR A 299 -0.92 -22.86 4.23
N GLN A 300 -0.55 -22.21 5.35
CA GLN A 300 -1.29 -22.25 6.61
C GLN A 300 -2.42 -21.21 6.69
N ASN A 301 -2.62 -20.38 5.65
CA ASN A 301 -3.68 -19.36 5.59
C ASN A 301 -5.03 -19.84 6.11
N SER A 302 -5.54 -20.97 5.59
CA SER A 302 -6.86 -21.50 5.96
C SER A 302 -6.98 -21.91 7.43
N GLU A 303 -5.91 -22.46 8.00
CA GLU A 303 -5.87 -22.88 9.41
C GLU A 303 -5.73 -21.67 10.34
N ILE A 304 -4.87 -20.72 9.99
CA ILE A 304 -4.67 -19.48 10.76
C ILE A 304 -5.90 -18.59 10.70
N ARG A 305 -6.58 -18.54 9.55
CA ARG A 305 -7.91 -17.92 9.41
C ARG A 305 -8.91 -18.61 10.35
N LYS A 306 -8.92 -19.94 10.35
CA LYS A 306 -9.63 -20.84 11.28
C LYS A 306 -9.50 -20.44 12.76
N THR A 307 -8.26 -20.51 13.21
CA THR A 307 -7.90 -20.60 14.63
C THR A 307 -7.52 -19.26 15.24
N ARG A 308 -7.19 -18.29 14.40
CA ARG A 308 -6.60 -16.99 14.76
C ARG A 308 -5.33 -17.13 15.62
N ARG A 309 -4.62 -18.25 15.48
CA ARG A 309 -3.40 -18.57 16.22
C ARG A 309 -2.22 -18.65 15.27
N VAL A 310 -1.16 -17.91 15.56
CA VAL A 310 0.08 -17.89 14.77
C VAL A 310 1.22 -18.35 15.67
N VAL A 311 2.00 -19.33 15.20
CA VAL A 311 3.26 -19.72 15.85
C VAL A 311 4.35 -18.79 15.35
N LEU A 312 5.04 -18.11 16.28
CA LEU A 312 6.09 -17.16 15.92
C LEU A 312 7.32 -17.88 15.35
N ARG A 313 7.83 -17.35 14.25
CA ARG A 313 9.05 -17.80 13.58
C ARG A 313 10.26 -17.45 14.45
N ARG A 314 11.29 -18.29 14.40
CA ARG A 314 12.60 -17.89 14.91
C ARG A 314 13.19 -16.79 14.00
N PRO A 315 14.03 -15.88 14.52
CA PRO A 315 14.79 -14.98 13.69
C PRO A 315 15.52 -15.74 12.58
N PHE A 316 15.62 -15.16 11.39
CA PHE A 316 16.41 -15.77 10.32
C PHE A 316 17.88 -15.83 10.76
N GLU A 317 18.38 -17.03 11.07
CA GLU A 317 19.80 -17.27 11.33
C GLU A 317 20.54 -17.08 10.01
N GLN A 318 21.10 -15.89 9.83
CA GLN A 318 21.71 -15.38 8.60
C GLN A 318 20.66 -15.10 7.52
N SER A 319 20.37 -13.83 7.28
CA SER A 319 19.86 -13.33 5.99
C SER A 319 20.92 -13.63 4.93
N VAL A 320 21.04 -14.89 4.52
CA VAL A 320 21.86 -15.28 3.38
C VAL A 320 21.21 -14.63 2.18
N HIS A 321 21.77 -13.48 1.83
CA HIS A 321 21.69 -12.77 0.56
C HIS A 321 20.83 -13.51 -0.46
N LEU A 322 19.55 -13.13 -0.56
CA LEU A 322 18.65 -13.54 -1.66
C LEU A 322 19.08 -12.93 -3.01
N THR A 323 20.33 -12.46 -3.12
CA THR A 323 20.96 -11.91 -4.32
C THR A 323 21.55 -12.98 -5.25
N GLU A 324 21.47 -14.27 -4.90
CA GLU A 324 21.79 -15.39 -5.82
C GLU A 324 20.58 -15.95 -6.55
#